data_AF-A0AAP0P323-F1
#
_entry.id   AF-A0AAP0P323-F1
#
_cell.length_a   1.000
_cell.length_b   1.000
_cell.length_c   1.000
_cell.angle_alpha   90.00
_cell.angle_beta   90.00
_cell.angle_gamma   90.00
#
_symmetry.space_group_name_H-M   'P 1'
#
loop_
_entity.id
_entity.type
_entity.pdbx_description
1 polymer ?
#
loop_
_entity_poly.entity_id
_entity_poly.type
_entity_poly.pdbx_seq_one_letter_code
_entity_poly.pdbx_strand_id
1 'polypeptide(L)'
;MLLWRWASDHHPDWRHLILLLPPLSLLLLLSFSFLNTSSFINPNYLNLTPSSSSSSNNDGTVTKNNKDCYYDLEGSRIAVCLVGGARRFELTGPSIIKNILKVYPNADLFLHTPLDSNSFKFALLNAAPRIATVRIFKPQHLPETEERLRVLTSHNSPNGIQGLLQYFNLVEGCLKLIEEYQGQHNFTYDWVIRTRVDGYWSAPLDPSNFIPNNHYLVPPGSDYGGLNDRLGIGDLNSSRVALSRLALIPQLDSAGSTQLNSESAFKAQLTTQGVPYVTKRLPFCVVSDRRYGYPPARYGVPVASMGSPGALSGAKCRPCSGACGRGCVERVMGAVEKGWSWTEYRNGSLELCDAHGEWEVGWEEVFDGVAGEELARERRRAEGMRGNIGECVEGMEELRRMAWKWEAPGSEEICRLGVEVDRHR
;
A
#
# COMPACT_ATOMS: atom_id res chain seq x y z
N MET A 1 32.18 50.82 -16.58
CA MET A 1 30.88 51.43 -16.90
C MET A 1 30.94 52.12 -18.27
N LEU A 2 31.20 51.34 -19.34
CA LEU A 2 31.31 51.82 -20.73
C LEU A 2 31.32 50.63 -21.72
N LEU A 3 30.51 49.59 -21.44
CA LEU A 3 30.32 48.42 -22.33
C LEU A 3 28.84 48.04 -22.48
N TRP A 4 27.93 48.95 -22.13
CA TRP A 4 26.46 48.75 -22.22
C TRP A 4 25.79 49.65 -23.26
N ARG A 5 26.57 50.42 -24.03
CA ARG A 5 26.04 51.42 -24.98
C ARG A 5 26.08 50.99 -26.46
N TRP A 6 26.37 49.72 -26.74
CA TRP A 6 26.44 49.22 -28.13
C TRP A 6 25.45 48.09 -28.44
N ALA A 7 24.61 47.69 -27.49
CA ALA A 7 23.65 46.61 -27.66
C ALA A 7 22.19 47.08 -27.81
N SER A 8 21.95 48.36 -28.15
CA SER A 8 20.59 48.93 -28.16
C SER A 8 20.07 49.43 -29.51
N ASP A 9 20.84 49.37 -30.60
CA ASP A 9 20.43 50.04 -31.85
C ASP A 9 20.23 49.17 -33.09
N HIS A 10 20.43 47.85 -33.04
CA HIS A 10 20.13 46.97 -34.18
C HIS A 10 19.26 45.79 -33.77
N HIS A 11 17.93 45.95 -33.90
CA HIS A 11 17.00 44.82 -33.94
C HIS A 11 17.20 44.05 -35.26
N PRO A 12 17.71 42.81 -35.26
CA PRO A 12 17.73 41.99 -36.45
C PRO A 12 16.31 41.49 -36.69
N ASP A 13 15.82 41.63 -37.93
CA ASP A 13 14.49 41.21 -38.33
C ASP A 13 14.37 39.68 -38.20
N TRP A 14 13.75 39.22 -37.11
CA TRP A 14 13.52 37.82 -36.71
C TRP A 14 12.93 36.93 -37.81
N ARG A 15 12.33 37.54 -38.85
CA ARG A 15 11.79 36.90 -40.04
C ARG A 15 12.86 36.18 -40.86
N HIS A 16 14.12 36.63 -40.82
CA HIS A 16 15.23 35.95 -41.51
C HIS A 16 15.80 34.77 -40.72
N LEU A 17 15.64 34.75 -39.40
CA LEU A 17 16.05 33.63 -38.53
C LEU A 17 15.12 32.42 -38.71
N ILE A 18 13.83 32.66 -38.99
CA ILE A 18 12.84 31.61 -39.26
C ILE A 18 13.13 30.89 -40.59
N LEU A 19 13.73 31.57 -41.56
CA LEU A 19 14.10 30.99 -42.87
C LEU A 19 15.34 30.07 -42.80
N LEU A 20 16.12 30.13 -41.72
CA LEU A 20 17.31 29.28 -41.52
C LEU A 20 17.01 27.98 -40.76
N LEU A 21 15.85 27.86 -40.10
CA LEU A 21 15.45 26.67 -39.35
C LEU A 21 15.14 25.43 -40.22
N PRO A 22 14.49 25.53 -41.40
CA PRO A 22 14.19 24.38 -42.26
C PRO A 22 15.42 23.64 -42.83
N PRO A 23 16.47 24.31 -43.37
CA PRO A 23 17.63 23.60 -43.90
C PRO A 23 18.49 22.94 -42.81
N LEU A 24 18.53 23.52 -41.59
CA LEU A 24 19.24 22.95 -40.43
C LEU A 24 18.54 21.69 -39.87
N SER A 25 17.21 21.65 -39.90
CA SER A 25 16.43 20.48 -39.47
C SER A 25 16.47 19.34 -40.50
N LEU A 26 16.60 19.66 -41.80
CA LEU A 26 16.82 18.65 -42.86
C LEU A 26 18.21 17.97 -42.76
N LEU A 27 19.26 18.73 -42.40
CA LEU A 27 20.62 18.21 -42.18
C LEU A 27 20.70 17.26 -40.97
N LEU A 28 19.91 17.51 -39.92
CA LEU A 28 19.78 16.62 -38.77
C LEU A 28 19.02 15.33 -39.11
N LEU A 29 17.94 15.41 -39.91
CA LEU A 29 17.20 14.21 -40.33
C LEU A 29 18.00 13.31 -41.29
N LEU A 30 18.83 13.89 -42.16
CA LEU A 30 19.71 13.13 -43.05
C LEU A 30 20.85 12.43 -42.28
N SER A 31 21.38 13.03 -41.21
CA SER A 31 22.45 12.40 -40.41
C SER A 31 21.98 11.23 -39.53
N PHE A 32 20.70 11.20 -39.14
CA PHE A 32 20.11 10.03 -38.45
C PHE A 32 19.69 8.88 -39.39
N SER A 33 19.60 9.13 -40.70
CA SER A 33 19.17 8.11 -41.68
C SER A 33 20.32 7.22 -42.22
N PHE A 34 21.59 7.56 -41.93
CA PHE A 34 22.78 6.82 -42.41
C PHE A 34 23.41 5.88 -41.36
N LEU A 35 22.79 5.71 -40.19
CA LEU A 35 23.26 4.79 -39.14
C LEU A 35 22.16 3.80 -38.73
N ASN A 36 21.66 2.98 -39.66
CA ASN A 36 21.29 1.57 -39.43
C ASN A 36 20.62 0.96 -40.67
N THR A 37 21.43 0.56 -41.64
CA THR A 37 21.09 -0.54 -42.55
C THR A 37 22.35 -1.34 -42.82
N SER A 38 22.58 -2.37 -42.01
CA SER A 38 23.43 -3.51 -42.38
C SER A 38 22.76 -4.79 -41.92
N SER A 39 21.72 -5.17 -42.66
CA SER A 39 21.21 -6.53 -42.71
C SER A 39 22.21 -7.38 -43.52
N PHE A 40 22.95 -8.26 -42.86
CA PHE A 40 23.51 -9.45 -43.51
C PHE A 40 22.75 -10.68 -43.01
N ILE A 41 21.93 -11.20 -43.91
CA ILE A 41 21.32 -12.53 -43.85
C ILE A 41 22.38 -13.52 -44.36
N ASN A 42 22.55 -14.68 -43.70
CA ASN A 42 22.20 -16.03 -44.18
C ASN A 42 22.90 -17.13 -43.32
N PRO A 43 22.58 -18.44 -43.47
CA PRO A 43 21.54 -19.12 -42.70
C PRO A 43 22.03 -20.42 -42.00
N ASN A 44 21.07 -21.08 -41.33
CA ASN A 44 20.91 -22.53 -41.15
C ASN A 44 21.20 -23.16 -39.77
N TYR A 45 20.12 -23.84 -39.31
CA TYR A 45 20.03 -24.98 -38.39
C TYR A 45 20.21 -24.70 -36.88
N LEU A 46 19.37 -25.15 -35.93
CA LEU A 46 18.19 -26.03 -35.90
C LEU A 46 17.39 -25.75 -34.60
N ASN A 47 16.07 -25.83 -34.71
CA ASN A 47 15.10 -26.35 -33.74
C ASN A 47 15.35 -26.17 -32.24
N LEU A 48 14.49 -25.36 -31.60
CA LEU A 48 13.80 -25.74 -30.36
C LEU A 48 12.48 -24.96 -30.29
N THR A 49 11.40 -25.68 -30.49
CA THR A 49 10.01 -25.24 -30.43
C THR A 49 9.63 -24.75 -29.02
N PRO A 50 8.82 -23.70 -28.89
CA PRO A 50 8.18 -23.35 -27.64
C PRO A 50 7.04 -24.35 -27.39
N SER A 51 7.16 -25.15 -26.35
CA SER A 51 6.09 -26.03 -25.88
C SER A 51 4.92 -25.19 -25.39
N SER A 52 3.94 -25.03 -26.27
CA SER A 52 2.54 -24.92 -25.90
C SER A 52 2.04 -26.30 -25.46
N SER A 53 1.44 -26.37 -24.28
CA SER A 53 0.54 -27.46 -23.91
C SER A 53 -0.57 -26.82 -23.09
N SER A 54 -1.66 -26.38 -23.72
CA SER A 54 -2.82 -27.21 -24.06
C SER A 54 -3.42 -27.90 -22.84
N SER A 55 -4.60 -27.41 -22.53
CA SER A 55 -5.67 -28.04 -21.75
C SER A 55 -5.77 -29.53 -22.08
N SER A 56 -5.62 -30.38 -21.06
CA SER A 56 -6.10 -31.76 -21.10
C SER A 56 -7.16 -31.92 -20.03
N ASN A 57 -8.41 -31.98 -20.50
CA ASN A 57 -9.48 -32.66 -19.78
C ASN A 57 -9.10 -34.14 -19.73
N ASN A 58 -8.77 -34.65 -18.55
CA ASN A 58 -8.90 -36.07 -18.26
C ASN A 58 -9.69 -36.22 -16.97
N ASP A 59 -10.96 -36.59 -17.18
CA ASP A 59 -11.78 -37.31 -16.24
C ASP A 59 -11.03 -38.59 -15.82
N GLY A 60 -10.82 -38.71 -14.52
CA GLY A 60 -9.95 -39.70 -13.91
C GLY A 60 -10.16 -39.64 -12.42
N THR A 61 -11.16 -40.39 -11.95
CA THR A 61 -11.48 -40.63 -10.55
C THR A 61 -10.22 -40.95 -9.74
N VAL A 62 -9.69 -39.94 -9.07
CA VAL A 62 -8.68 -40.07 -8.02
C VAL A 62 -9.25 -39.37 -6.79
N THR A 63 -10.04 -40.12 -6.04
CA THR A 63 -10.27 -39.88 -4.62
C THR A 63 -8.93 -40.02 -3.90
N LYS A 64 -8.13 -38.96 -3.89
CA LYS A 64 -7.02 -38.78 -2.95
C LYS A 64 -7.39 -37.63 -2.03
N ASN A 65 -7.43 -37.96 -0.74
CA ASN A 65 -7.78 -37.08 0.36
C ASN A 65 -6.96 -35.79 0.31
N ASN A 66 -7.61 -34.69 -0.06
CA ASN A 66 -7.06 -33.34 -0.07
C ASN A 66 -7.01 -32.74 1.36
N LYS A 67 -6.58 -33.54 2.33
CA LYS A 67 -6.49 -33.17 3.76
C LYS A 67 -5.06 -32.82 4.21
N ASP A 68 -4.06 -33.01 3.36
CA ASP A 68 -2.65 -32.85 3.73
C ASP A 68 -2.05 -31.57 3.11
N CYS A 69 -2.44 -30.40 3.62
CA CYS A 69 -1.67 -29.14 3.52
C CYS A 69 -2.27 -27.96 4.31
N TYR A 70 -3.24 -28.20 5.21
CA TYR A 70 -3.65 -27.17 6.15
C TYR A 70 -2.63 -27.13 7.29
N TYR A 71 -1.79 -26.09 7.31
CA TYR A 71 -1.00 -25.78 8.50
C TYR A 71 -1.97 -25.61 9.67
N ASP A 72 -1.63 -26.18 10.82
CA ASP A 72 -2.36 -25.93 12.05
C ASP A 72 -2.10 -24.48 12.50
N LEU A 73 -2.90 -23.56 11.96
CA LEU A 73 -2.86 -22.15 12.31
C LEU A 73 -3.39 -21.89 13.73
N GLU A 74 -4.16 -22.83 14.31
CA GLU A 74 -4.64 -22.71 15.69
C GLU A 74 -3.48 -22.89 16.69
N GLY A 75 -2.57 -23.82 16.39
CA GLY A 75 -1.33 -24.03 17.16
C GLY A 75 -0.18 -23.07 16.84
N SER A 76 -0.26 -22.34 15.73
CA SER A 76 0.81 -21.43 15.28
C SER A 76 0.88 -20.14 16.12
N ARG A 77 2.03 -19.48 16.14
CA ARG A 77 2.21 -18.13 16.69
C ARG A 77 2.19 -17.11 15.57
N ILE A 78 1.21 -16.22 15.58
CA ILE A 78 1.00 -15.22 14.53
C ILE A 78 1.27 -13.83 15.11
N ALA A 79 2.09 -13.03 14.44
CA ALA A 79 2.23 -11.61 14.74
C ALA A 79 1.42 -10.79 13.73
N VAL A 80 0.57 -9.88 14.20
CA VAL A 80 -0.12 -8.91 13.33
C VAL A 80 0.49 -7.54 13.53
N CYS A 81 1.16 -7.06 12.49
CA CYS A 81 1.78 -5.75 12.42
C CYS A 81 0.83 -4.73 11.76
N LEU A 82 0.41 -3.74 12.54
CA LEU A 82 -0.48 -2.67 12.12
C LEU A 82 0.28 -1.34 12.04
N VAL A 83 0.36 -0.76 10.84
CA VAL A 83 1.20 0.42 10.56
C VAL A 83 0.49 1.53 9.78
N GLY A 84 0.88 2.77 10.03
CA GLY A 84 0.31 3.97 9.39
C GLY A 84 -0.53 4.81 10.34
N GLY A 85 -0.91 6.02 9.92
CA GLY A 85 -1.68 6.95 10.76
C GLY A 85 -3.15 6.55 10.92
N ALA A 86 -3.79 7.03 11.97
CA ALA A 86 -5.15 6.65 12.39
C ALA A 86 -6.28 7.30 11.59
N ARG A 87 -5.97 7.78 10.37
CA ARG A 87 -6.95 8.42 9.50
C ARG A 87 -8.00 7.40 9.08
N ARG A 88 -9.28 7.71 9.35
CA ARG A 88 -10.43 6.81 9.11
C ARG A 88 -10.38 5.48 9.86
N PHE A 89 -9.63 5.41 10.97
CA PHE A 89 -9.55 4.19 11.77
C PHE A 89 -10.89 3.78 12.40
N GLU A 90 -11.82 4.72 12.55
CA GLU A 90 -13.22 4.47 12.91
C GLU A 90 -13.97 3.58 11.91
N LEU A 91 -13.51 3.53 10.66
CA LEU A 91 -14.07 2.68 9.60
C LEU A 91 -13.29 1.37 9.44
N THR A 92 -11.96 1.46 9.57
CA THR A 92 -11.05 0.36 9.21
C THR A 92 -10.69 -0.52 10.41
N GLY A 93 -10.48 0.07 11.59
CA GLY A 93 -10.09 -0.62 12.81
C GLY A 93 -11.06 -1.75 13.20
N PRO A 94 -12.37 -1.47 13.32
CA PRO A 94 -13.38 -2.50 13.58
C PRO A 94 -13.36 -3.63 12.55
N SER A 95 -13.16 -3.32 11.27
CA SER A 95 -13.05 -4.34 10.21
C SER A 95 -11.79 -5.20 10.34
N ILE A 96 -10.65 -4.62 10.71
CA ILE A 96 -9.39 -5.34 10.96
C ILE A 96 -9.54 -6.26 12.17
N ILE A 97 -10.17 -5.77 13.26
CA ILE A 97 -10.43 -6.58 14.45
C ILE A 97 -11.30 -7.78 14.08
N LYS A 98 -12.41 -7.54 13.36
CA LYS A 98 -13.36 -8.59 12.98
C LYS A 98 -12.76 -9.62 12.01
N ASN A 99 -12.08 -9.15 10.97
CA ASN A 99 -11.70 -9.97 9.82
C ASN A 99 -10.25 -10.47 9.85
N ILE A 100 -9.44 -10.01 10.81
CA ILE A 100 -8.07 -10.51 11.02
C ILE A 100 -7.88 -10.99 12.45
N LEU A 101 -8.02 -10.08 13.43
CA LEU A 101 -7.59 -10.37 14.82
C LEU A 101 -8.50 -11.39 15.51
N LYS A 102 -9.82 -11.32 15.28
CA LYS A 102 -10.78 -12.31 15.82
C LYS A 102 -10.81 -13.61 15.01
N VAL A 103 -10.35 -13.59 13.77
CA VAL A 103 -10.20 -14.81 12.95
C VAL A 103 -9.04 -15.66 13.48
N TYR A 104 -7.97 -15.00 13.93
CA TYR A 104 -6.79 -15.63 14.53
C TYR A 104 -6.59 -15.13 15.96
N PRO A 105 -7.38 -15.60 16.95
CA PRO A 105 -7.34 -15.10 18.33
C PRO A 105 -6.02 -15.42 19.05
N ASN A 106 -5.23 -16.35 18.52
CA ASN A 106 -3.85 -16.64 18.91
C ASN A 106 -2.83 -15.60 18.44
N ALA A 107 -3.23 -14.66 17.58
CA ALA A 107 -2.33 -13.64 17.04
C ALA A 107 -2.08 -12.51 18.04
N ASP A 108 -0.81 -12.10 18.16
CA ASP A 108 -0.40 -10.96 18.96
C ASP A 108 -0.36 -9.69 18.09
N LEU A 109 -1.10 -8.64 18.49
CA LEU A 109 -1.11 -7.35 17.78
C LEU A 109 0.09 -6.48 18.18
N PHE A 110 0.76 -5.95 17.17
CA PHE A 110 1.81 -4.94 17.25
C PHE A 110 1.36 -3.68 16.51
N LEU A 111 1.17 -2.58 17.23
CA LEU A 111 0.82 -1.28 16.66
C LEU A 111 2.06 -0.40 16.57
N HIS A 112 2.44 0.03 15.37
CA HIS A 112 3.52 1.00 15.16
C HIS A 112 3.07 2.15 14.25
N THR A 113 2.78 3.29 14.86
CA THR A 113 2.06 4.39 14.21
C THR A 113 2.63 5.76 14.59
N PRO A 114 2.63 6.74 13.67
CA PRO A 114 2.89 8.12 14.06
C PRO A 114 1.79 8.62 14.99
N LEU A 115 2.13 9.55 15.89
CA LEU A 115 1.19 10.35 16.65
C LEU A 115 0.54 11.38 15.71
N ASP A 116 -0.78 11.37 15.66
CA ASP A 116 -1.59 12.33 14.91
C ASP A 116 -2.90 12.64 15.67
N SER A 117 -3.68 13.61 15.17
CA SER A 117 -4.97 14.03 15.76
C SER A 117 -6.09 12.98 15.66
N ASN A 118 -5.81 11.81 15.09
CA ASN A 118 -6.74 10.69 15.06
C ASN A 118 -6.23 9.51 15.90
N SER A 119 -5.05 9.60 16.52
CA SER A 119 -4.46 8.49 17.29
C SER A 119 -5.32 8.05 18.46
N PHE A 120 -6.19 8.92 18.98
CA PHE A 120 -7.18 8.55 19.99
C PHE A 120 -8.14 7.44 19.53
N LYS A 121 -8.37 7.30 18.22
CA LYS A 121 -9.22 6.24 17.66
C LYS A 121 -8.66 4.85 17.89
N PHE A 122 -7.37 4.71 18.23
CA PHE A 122 -6.80 3.42 18.59
C PHE A 122 -7.43 2.80 19.83
N ALA A 123 -8.16 3.56 20.67
CA ALA A 123 -9.01 3.01 21.73
C ALA A 123 -10.03 1.97 21.21
N LEU A 124 -10.39 1.98 19.93
CA LEU A 124 -11.22 0.93 19.32
C LEU A 124 -10.55 -0.45 19.34
N LEU A 125 -9.22 -0.53 19.50
CA LEU A 125 -8.49 -1.78 19.63
C LEU A 125 -8.75 -2.51 20.96
N ASN A 126 -9.50 -1.93 21.90
CA ASN A 126 -9.92 -2.63 23.13
C ASN A 126 -10.73 -3.90 22.84
N ALA A 127 -11.28 -4.04 21.63
CA ALA A 127 -11.95 -5.25 21.18
C ALA A 127 -11.01 -6.31 20.55
N ALA A 128 -9.70 -6.05 20.47
CA ALA A 128 -8.72 -7.01 19.98
C ALA A 128 -8.47 -8.12 21.02
N PRO A 129 -8.31 -9.40 20.61
CA PRO A 129 -8.11 -10.50 21.55
C PRO A 129 -6.81 -10.40 22.36
N ARG A 130 -5.71 -9.99 21.71
CA ARG A 130 -4.37 -9.94 22.30
C ARG A 130 -3.59 -8.75 21.74
N ILE A 131 -2.89 -8.03 22.62
CA ILE A 131 -2.10 -6.85 22.26
C ILE A 131 -0.72 -7.00 22.91
N ALA A 132 0.31 -7.16 22.08
CA ALA A 132 1.68 -7.28 22.55
C ALA A 132 2.26 -5.88 22.82
N THR A 133 2.47 -5.08 21.78
CA THR A 133 3.13 -3.78 21.93
C THR A 133 2.39 -2.69 21.18
N VAL A 134 2.20 -1.56 21.85
CA VAL A 134 1.71 -0.32 21.26
C VAL A 134 2.82 0.71 21.26
N ARG A 135 3.21 1.17 20.08
CA ARG A 135 4.15 2.29 19.89
C ARG A 135 3.51 3.40 19.05
N ILE A 136 3.17 4.50 19.71
CA ILE A 136 2.67 5.73 19.08
C ILE A 136 3.73 6.80 19.27
N PHE A 137 4.33 7.31 18.20
CA PHE A 137 5.54 8.13 18.30
C PHE A 137 5.43 9.41 17.47
N LYS A 138 6.08 10.48 17.94
CA LYS A 138 6.25 11.70 17.14
C LYS A 138 7.27 11.41 16.02
N PRO A 139 6.89 11.51 14.73
CA PRO A 139 7.84 11.27 13.64
C PRO A 139 9.03 12.22 13.72
N GLN A 140 10.22 11.68 13.49
CA GLN A 140 11.46 12.45 13.44
C GLN A 140 12.02 12.43 12.02
N HIS A 141 12.68 13.51 11.60
CA HIS A 141 13.34 13.56 10.30
C HIS A 141 14.38 12.43 10.18
N LEU A 142 14.38 11.72 9.05
CA LEU A 142 15.30 10.61 8.80
C LEU A 142 16.42 11.09 7.87
N PRO A 143 17.70 10.74 8.13
CA PRO A 143 18.80 11.16 7.27
C PRO A 143 18.64 10.71 5.82
N GLU A 144 18.83 11.62 4.87
CA GLU A 144 18.86 11.34 3.42
C GLU A 144 20.31 11.11 3.00
N THR A 145 20.84 9.91 3.28
CA THR A 145 22.21 9.56 2.88
C THR A 145 22.33 9.40 1.36
N GLU A 146 23.54 9.52 0.83
CA GLU A 146 23.82 9.37 -0.61
C GLU A 146 23.29 8.06 -1.18
N GLU A 147 23.42 6.95 -0.44
CA GLU A 147 22.90 5.63 -0.85
C GLU A 147 21.37 5.66 -0.97
N ARG A 148 20.68 6.28 0.00
CA ARG A 148 19.22 6.40 -0.01
C ARG A 148 18.74 7.23 -1.19
N LEU A 149 19.44 8.32 -1.49
CA LEU A 149 19.11 9.22 -2.59
C LEU A 149 19.41 8.63 -3.98
N ARG A 150 20.40 7.73 -4.09
CA ARG A 150 20.63 6.96 -5.32
C ARG A 150 19.55 5.90 -5.54
N VAL A 151 19.28 5.09 -4.52
CA VAL A 151 18.37 3.94 -4.60
C VAL A 151 16.93 4.39 -4.77
N LEU A 152 16.49 5.42 -4.05
CA LEU A 152 15.09 5.83 -3.99
C LEU A 152 14.80 7.04 -4.86
N THR A 153 13.56 7.14 -5.34
CA THR A 153 13.06 8.34 -6.03
C THR A 153 11.88 8.97 -5.28
N SER A 154 11.81 10.30 -5.33
CA SER A 154 10.67 11.07 -4.81
C SER A 154 9.46 11.08 -5.75
N HIS A 155 9.61 10.53 -6.95
CA HIS A 155 8.56 10.56 -7.96
C HIS A 155 7.26 9.94 -7.43
N ASN A 156 6.14 10.66 -7.60
CA ASN A 156 4.81 10.30 -7.07
C ASN A 156 4.69 10.18 -5.54
N SER A 157 5.71 10.58 -4.77
CA SER A 157 5.61 10.70 -3.32
C SER A 157 5.14 12.12 -2.94
N PRO A 158 4.03 12.27 -2.20
CA PRO A 158 3.51 13.58 -1.83
C PRO A 158 4.45 14.37 -0.90
N ASN A 159 5.30 13.67 -0.15
CA ASN A 159 6.24 14.26 0.81
C ASN A 159 7.70 13.98 0.40
N GLY A 160 7.95 13.77 -0.89
CA GLY A 160 9.28 13.48 -1.43
C GLY A 160 9.94 12.24 -0.81
N ILE A 161 11.28 12.26 -0.72
CA ILE A 161 12.08 11.18 -0.13
C ILE A 161 11.74 10.96 1.34
N GLN A 162 11.54 12.03 2.12
CA GLN A 162 11.12 11.91 3.52
C GLN A 162 9.84 11.08 3.66
N GLY A 163 8.83 11.31 2.83
CA GLY A 163 7.59 10.51 2.88
C GLY A 163 7.85 9.00 2.77
N LEU A 164 8.78 8.63 1.90
CA LEU A 164 9.14 7.24 1.67
C LEU A 164 9.97 6.66 2.83
N LEU A 165 10.97 7.41 3.32
CA LEU A 165 11.77 7.00 4.47
C LEU A 165 10.92 6.84 5.73
N GLN A 166 9.98 7.75 5.99
CA GLN A 166 9.04 7.64 7.11
C GLN A 166 8.18 6.38 6.99
N TYR A 167 7.68 6.09 5.79
CA TYR A 167 6.93 4.87 5.55
C TYR A 167 7.77 3.60 5.76
N PHE A 168 9.01 3.59 5.28
CA PHE A 168 9.92 2.45 5.50
C PHE A 168 10.25 2.27 6.98
N ASN A 169 10.45 3.37 7.71
CA ASN A 169 10.64 3.35 9.16
C ASN A 169 9.41 2.78 9.89
N LEU A 170 8.19 3.11 9.47
CA LEU A 170 6.97 2.55 10.05
C LEU A 170 6.90 1.03 9.89
N VAL A 171 7.29 0.51 8.72
CA VAL A 171 7.28 -0.93 8.47
C VAL A 171 8.37 -1.62 9.27
N GLU A 172 9.61 -1.12 9.20
CA GLU A 172 10.75 -1.75 9.86
C GLU A 172 10.68 -1.64 11.38
N GLY A 173 10.17 -0.52 11.92
CA GLY A 173 10.02 -0.36 13.35
C GLY A 173 9.05 -1.36 13.97
N CYS A 174 8.08 -1.87 13.19
CA CYS A 174 7.17 -2.91 13.63
C CYS A 174 7.87 -4.28 13.71
N LEU A 175 8.78 -4.58 12.76
CA LEU A 175 9.65 -5.76 12.87
C LEU A 175 10.47 -5.72 14.16
N LYS A 176 10.99 -4.55 14.54
CA LYS A 176 11.73 -4.37 15.82
C LYS A 176 10.85 -4.67 17.04
N LEU A 177 9.56 -4.32 17.02
CA LEU A 177 8.63 -4.66 18.11
C LEU A 177 8.42 -6.18 18.22
N ILE A 178 8.29 -6.86 17.08
CA ILE A 178 8.14 -8.32 17.02
C ILE A 178 9.39 -9.00 17.58
N GLU A 179 10.58 -8.58 17.14
CA GLU A 179 11.86 -9.13 17.58
C GLU A 179 12.12 -8.90 19.08
N GLU A 180 11.78 -7.71 19.58
CA GLU A 180 11.87 -7.42 21.00
C GLU A 180 10.96 -8.34 21.82
N TYR A 181 9.70 -8.50 21.41
CA TYR A 181 8.74 -9.35 22.11
C TYR A 181 9.16 -10.82 22.12
N GLN A 182 9.66 -11.32 20.97
CA GLN A 182 10.25 -12.65 20.86
C GLN A 182 11.42 -12.85 21.82
N GLY A 183 12.32 -11.86 21.90
CA GLY A 183 13.48 -11.90 22.80
C GLY A 183 13.08 -11.95 24.27
N GLN A 184 12.05 -11.20 24.68
CA GLN A 184 11.57 -11.17 26.06
C GLN A 184 10.78 -12.42 26.47
N HIS A 185 10.12 -13.09 25.52
CA HIS A 185 9.28 -14.26 25.80
C HIS A 185 9.89 -15.59 25.35
N ASN A 186 11.14 -15.56 24.85
CA ASN A 186 11.91 -16.73 24.43
C ASN A 186 11.15 -17.66 23.47
N PHE A 187 10.53 -17.09 22.44
CA PHE A 187 9.88 -17.83 21.36
C PHE A 187 10.07 -17.13 20.01
N THR A 188 9.73 -17.82 18.92
CA THR A 188 9.65 -17.22 17.57
C THR A 188 8.24 -17.28 17.03
N TYR A 189 7.81 -16.23 16.33
CA TYR A 189 6.58 -16.31 15.56
C TYR A 189 6.76 -17.22 14.35
N ASP A 190 5.70 -17.93 13.97
CA ASP A 190 5.67 -18.74 12.75
C ASP A 190 5.30 -17.86 11.56
N TRP A 191 4.38 -16.92 11.77
CA TRP A 191 3.83 -16.07 10.72
C TRP A 191 3.77 -14.60 11.13
N VAL A 192 3.92 -13.71 10.14
CA VAL A 192 3.70 -12.28 10.29
C VAL A 192 2.71 -11.81 9.23
N ILE A 193 1.66 -11.12 9.68
CA ILE A 193 0.73 -10.37 8.84
C ILE A 193 1.06 -8.90 9.03
N ARG A 194 1.42 -8.19 7.96
CA ARG A 194 1.59 -6.74 7.97
C ARG A 194 0.45 -6.11 7.19
N THR A 195 -0.33 -5.23 7.83
CA THR A 195 -1.40 -4.46 7.17
C THR A 195 -1.34 -2.97 7.54
N ARG A 196 -1.90 -2.13 6.68
CA ARG A 196 -2.06 -0.71 6.95
C ARG A 196 -3.25 -0.43 7.85
N VAL A 197 -3.15 0.63 8.64
CA VAL A 197 -4.22 1.17 9.51
C VAL A 197 -5.44 1.63 8.70
N ASP A 198 -5.24 2.15 7.49
CA ASP A 198 -6.31 2.60 6.59
C ASP A 198 -6.88 1.48 5.68
N GLY A 199 -6.62 0.21 6.02
CA GLY A 199 -7.15 -0.95 5.30
C GLY A 199 -8.53 -1.39 5.80
N TYR A 200 -9.59 -1.17 5.03
CA TYR A 200 -10.91 -1.74 5.31
C TYR A 200 -11.01 -3.16 4.76
N TRP A 201 -11.48 -4.11 5.57
CA TRP A 201 -11.68 -5.51 5.18
C TRP A 201 -13.17 -5.83 5.05
N SER A 202 -13.59 -6.31 3.88
CA SER A 202 -14.98 -6.71 3.62
C SER A 202 -15.28 -8.18 3.94
N ALA A 203 -14.25 -9.00 4.12
CA ALA A 203 -14.40 -10.40 4.52
C ALA A 203 -13.18 -10.90 5.34
N PRO A 204 -13.34 -12.02 6.08
CA PRO A 204 -12.26 -12.65 6.85
C PRO A 204 -11.02 -12.99 6.02
N LEU A 205 -9.84 -12.90 6.64
CA LEU A 205 -8.58 -13.36 6.07
C LEU A 205 -8.54 -14.90 6.04
N ASP A 206 -8.46 -15.48 4.84
CA ASP A 206 -8.56 -16.92 4.63
C ASP A 206 -7.27 -17.67 5.01
N PRO A 207 -7.34 -18.83 5.68
CA PRO A 207 -6.18 -19.64 6.04
C PRO A 207 -5.25 -20.01 4.87
N SER A 208 -5.79 -20.12 3.65
CA SER A 208 -4.98 -20.39 2.46
C SER A 208 -4.04 -19.24 2.09
N ASN A 209 -4.14 -18.08 2.75
CA ASN A 209 -3.22 -16.95 2.59
C ASN A 209 -1.88 -17.14 3.32
N PHE A 210 -1.75 -18.14 4.21
CA PHE A 210 -0.50 -18.50 4.85
C PHE A 210 0.23 -19.53 4.00
N ILE A 211 1.18 -19.06 3.18
CA ILE A 211 1.81 -19.89 2.15
C ILE A 211 3.19 -20.33 2.65
N PRO A 212 3.42 -21.64 2.78
CA PRO A 212 4.64 -22.16 3.38
C PRO A 212 5.86 -22.04 2.46
N ASN A 213 6.99 -22.52 2.98
CA ASN A 213 8.25 -22.63 2.26
C ASN A 213 8.80 -21.27 1.83
N ASN A 214 8.84 -20.30 2.76
CA ASN A 214 9.46 -18.99 2.57
C ASN A 214 8.84 -18.14 1.44
N HIS A 215 7.56 -18.36 1.13
CA HIS A 215 6.83 -17.50 0.20
C HIS A 215 6.25 -16.29 0.92
N TYR A 216 6.42 -15.11 0.32
CA TYR A 216 5.78 -13.90 0.78
C TYR A 216 4.54 -13.58 -0.08
N LEU A 217 3.37 -13.52 0.54
CA LEU A 217 2.13 -13.16 -0.14
C LEU A 217 2.01 -11.64 -0.24
N VAL A 218 1.69 -11.16 -1.44
CA VAL A 218 1.35 -9.76 -1.72
C VAL A 218 0.02 -9.68 -2.48
N PRO A 219 -0.76 -8.58 -2.35
CA PRO A 219 -1.95 -8.38 -3.16
C PRO A 219 -1.61 -8.11 -4.64
N PRO A 220 -2.49 -8.43 -5.59
CA PRO A 220 -2.39 -7.92 -6.95
C PRO A 220 -2.85 -6.46 -7.05
N GLY A 221 -2.40 -5.76 -8.10
CA GLY A 221 -2.84 -4.41 -8.43
C GLY A 221 -2.20 -3.33 -7.58
N SER A 222 -2.26 -2.06 -8.01
CA SER A 222 -1.58 -0.93 -7.39
C SER A 222 -0.08 -1.18 -7.15
N ASP A 223 0.59 -1.81 -8.11
CA ASP A 223 1.99 -2.20 -7.99
C ASP A 223 2.95 -1.16 -8.56
N TYR A 224 2.49 -0.24 -9.41
CA TYR A 224 3.31 0.84 -9.98
C TYR A 224 4.67 0.35 -10.54
N GLY A 225 4.67 -0.82 -11.18
CA GLY A 225 5.86 -1.47 -11.74
C GLY A 225 6.65 -2.37 -10.77
N GLY A 226 6.25 -2.39 -9.49
CA GLY A 226 6.86 -3.16 -8.41
C GLY A 226 5.94 -4.24 -7.85
N LEU A 227 5.72 -4.21 -6.53
CA LEU A 227 4.75 -5.05 -5.81
C LEU A 227 3.88 -4.19 -4.89
N ASN A 228 2.60 -4.53 -4.80
CA ASN A 228 1.68 -3.92 -3.86
C ASN A 228 2.16 -4.17 -2.42
N ASP A 229 2.53 -3.10 -1.75
CA ASP A 229 3.12 -3.13 -0.42
C ASP A 229 2.11 -2.81 0.69
N ARG A 230 0.79 -2.85 0.41
CA ARG A 230 -0.27 -2.44 1.34
C ARG A 230 -0.65 -3.53 2.34
N LEU A 231 -0.41 -4.79 1.97
CA LEU A 231 -0.48 -5.96 2.83
C LEU A 231 0.74 -6.83 2.54
N GLY A 232 1.20 -7.58 3.53
CA GLY A 232 2.01 -8.75 3.29
C GLY A 232 1.80 -9.84 4.33
N ILE A 233 1.94 -11.10 3.93
CA ILE A 233 1.83 -12.26 4.81
C ILE A 233 2.98 -13.20 4.46
N GLY A 234 3.76 -13.61 5.46
CA GLY A 234 4.84 -14.56 5.25
C GLY A 234 5.23 -15.23 6.55
N ASP A 235 6.05 -16.27 6.44
CA ASP A 235 6.73 -16.80 7.61
C ASP A 235 7.72 -15.76 8.19
N LEU A 236 8.27 -16.03 9.37
CA LEU A 236 9.18 -15.09 10.04
C LEU A 236 10.39 -14.68 9.17
N ASN A 237 10.94 -15.59 8.37
CA ASN A 237 12.15 -15.33 7.58
C ASN A 237 11.86 -14.44 6.38
N SER A 238 10.86 -14.79 5.58
CA SER A 238 10.40 -13.96 4.46
C SER A 238 9.91 -12.59 4.95
N SER A 239 9.25 -12.55 6.10
CA SER A 239 8.77 -11.31 6.72
C SER A 239 9.90 -10.42 7.23
N ARG A 240 10.95 -10.98 7.84
CA ARG A 240 12.14 -10.20 8.22
C ARG A 240 12.72 -9.45 7.03
N VAL A 241 12.86 -10.13 5.89
CA VAL A 241 13.29 -9.48 4.66
C VAL A 241 12.28 -8.42 4.23
N ALA A 242 11.01 -8.79 4.10
CA ALA A 242 9.96 -7.90 3.60
C ALA A 242 9.82 -6.60 4.43
N LEU A 243 9.95 -6.69 5.74
CA LEU A 243 9.79 -5.55 6.64
C LEU A 243 11.08 -4.72 6.85
N SER A 244 12.26 -5.22 6.47
CA SER A 244 13.57 -4.54 6.61
C SER A 244 13.81 -3.43 5.56
N ARG A 245 12.84 -2.52 5.43
CA ARG A 245 12.76 -1.55 4.32
C ARG A 245 13.87 -0.52 4.28
N LEU A 246 14.40 -0.08 5.44
CA LEU A 246 15.54 0.84 5.50
C LEU A 246 16.86 0.10 5.55
N ALA A 247 16.93 -0.96 6.36
CA ALA A 247 18.14 -1.74 6.59
C ALA A 247 18.67 -2.41 5.32
N LEU A 248 17.80 -2.70 4.34
CA LEU A 248 18.19 -3.33 3.07
C LEU A 248 18.57 -2.35 1.94
N ILE A 249 18.48 -1.03 2.16
CA ILE A 249 18.86 -0.04 1.14
C ILE A 249 20.32 -0.19 0.67
N PRO A 250 21.33 -0.37 1.54
CA PRO A 250 22.71 -0.55 1.10
C PRO A 250 22.93 -1.77 0.19
N GLN A 251 22.19 -2.86 0.42
CA GLN A 251 22.23 -4.06 -0.41
C GLN A 251 21.57 -3.80 -1.78
N LEU A 252 20.52 -2.99 -1.82
CA LEU A 252 19.93 -2.54 -3.09
C LEU A 252 20.90 -1.66 -3.89
N ASP A 253 21.57 -0.72 -3.23
CA ASP A 253 22.61 0.14 -3.84
C ASP A 253 23.76 -0.73 -4.40
N SER A 254 24.24 -1.69 -3.61
CA SER A 254 25.30 -2.63 -4.02
C SER A 254 24.88 -3.54 -5.19
N ALA A 255 23.59 -3.83 -5.31
CA ALA A 255 23.02 -4.56 -6.44
C ALA A 255 22.77 -3.66 -7.67
N GLY A 256 23.14 -2.38 -7.62
CA GLY A 256 22.98 -1.42 -8.71
C GLY A 256 21.55 -0.88 -8.88
N SER A 257 20.70 -1.05 -7.86
CA SER A 257 19.33 -0.51 -7.90
C SER A 257 19.34 1.01 -7.79
N THR A 258 18.56 1.69 -8.64
CA THR A 258 18.46 3.15 -8.65
C THR A 258 17.03 3.61 -8.91
N GLN A 259 16.68 4.80 -8.41
CA GLN A 259 15.43 5.50 -8.70
C GLN A 259 14.15 4.69 -8.46
N LEU A 260 14.12 3.89 -7.40
CA LEU A 260 13.00 3.03 -7.04
C LEU A 260 11.93 3.79 -6.24
N ASN A 261 10.67 3.69 -6.68
CA ASN A 261 9.51 4.06 -5.85
C ASN A 261 9.27 3.00 -4.75
N SER A 262 8.25 3.19 -3.90
CA SER A 262 7.99 2.28 -2.78
C SER A 262 7.81 0.84 -3.21
N GLU A 263 6.93 0.62 -4.19
CA GLU A 263 6.56 -0.70 -4.69
C GLU A 263 7.71 -1.37 -5.44
N SER A 264 8.46 -0.62 -6.24
CA SER A 264 9.64 -1.11 -6.97
C SER A 264 10.78 -1.45 -6.02
N ALA A 265 11.00 -0.64 -4.99
CA ALA A 265 11.95 -0.95 -3.91
C ALA A 265 11.50 -2.18 -3.13
N PHE A 266 10.20 -2.46 -3.04
CA PHE A 266 9.70 -3.66 -2.38
C PHE A 266 9.99 -4.91 -3.20
N LYS A 267 9.71 -4.87 -4.49
CA LYS A 267 10.07 -5.93 -5.42
C LYS A 267 11.57 -6.21 -5.44
N ALA A 268 12.38 -5.16 -5.58
CA ALA A 268 13.84 -5.26 -5.63
C ALA A 268 14.38 -5.91 -4.35
N GLN A 269 13.87 -5.52 -3.18
CA GLN A 269 14.27 -6.09 -1.89
C GLN A 269 14.03 -7.60 -1.81
N LEU A 270 12.81 -8.06 -2.14
CA LEU A 270 12.51 -9.50 -2.12
C LEU A 270 13.39 -10.26 -3.12
N THR A 271 13.58 -9.70 -4.33
CA THR A 271 14.36 -10.32 -5.39
C THR A 271 15.85 -10.43 -5.03
N THR A 272 16.46 -9.33 -4.56
CA THR A 272 17.87 -9.28 -4.16
C THR A 272 18.18 -10.23 -3.01
N GLN A 273 17.22 -10.48 -2.12
CA GLN A 273 17.36 -11.39 -0.98
C GLN A 273 16.86 -12.81 -1.28
N GLY A 274 16.45 -13.12 -2.52
CA GLY A 274 16.02 -14.46 -2.91
C GLY A 274 14.73 -14.94 -2.23
N VAL A 275 13.85 -14.02 -1.81
CA VAL A 275 12.56 -14.37 -1.21
C VAL A 275 11.50 -14.50 -2.31
N PRO A 276 10.98 -15.71 -2.58
CA PRO A 276 9.91 -15.87 -3.55
C PRO A 276 8.62 -15.23 -3.04
N TYR A 277 7.82 -14.68 -3.95
CA TYR A 277 6.55 -14.07 -3.61
C TYR A 277 5.42 -14.55 -4.51
N VAL A 278 4.20 -14.45 -4.00
CA VAL A 278 2.98 -14.94 -4.64
C VAL A 278 1.88 -13.90 -4.52
N THR A 279 1.09 -13.76 -5.58
CA THR A 279 -0.03 -12.81 -5.62
C THR A 279 -1.35 -13.53 -5.35
N LYS A 280 -2.13 -13.05 -4.38
CA LYS A 280 -3.49 -13.54 -4.11
C LYS A 280 -4.46 -12.38 -3.93
N ARG A 281 -5.67 -12.52 -4.48
CA ARG A 281 -6.75 -11.54 -4.30
C ARG A 281 -7.23 -11.57 -2.86
N LEU A 282 -7.43 -10.39 -2.27
CA LEU A 282 -7.79 -10.24 -0.87
C LEU A 282 -8.94 -9.24 -0.70
N PRO A 283 -9.86 -9.48 0.24
CA PRO A 283 -11.08 -8.71 0.41
C PRO A 283 -10.83 -7.45 1.25
N PHE A 284 -9.90 -6.59 0.80
CA PHE A 284 -9.61 -5.33 1.48
C PHE A 284 -9.35 -4.19 0.50
N CYS A 285 -9.53 -2.96 0.97
CA CYS A 285 -9.21 -1.75 0.22
C CYS A 285 -8.59 -0.69 1.14
N VAL A 286 -7.92 0.30 0.56
CA VAL A 286 -7.33 1.41 1.30
C VAL A 286 -8.25 2.61 1.25
N VAL A 287 -8.89 2.92 2.37
CA VAL A 287 -9.81 4.05 2.51
C VAL A 287 -9.05 5.37 2.35
N SER A 288 -9.57 6.30 1.54
CA SER A 288 -8.86 7.54 1.24
C SER A 288 -9.72 8.81 1.20
N ASP A 289 -9.28 9.81 1.95
CA ASP A 289 -9.77 11.20 1.87
C ASP A 289 -9.14 12.00 0.72
N ARG A 290 -8.17 11.43 -0.01
CA ARG A 290 -7.49 12.16 -1.10
C ARG A 290 -8.45 12.36 -2.26
N ARG A 291 -8.42 13.55 -2.85
CA ARG A 291 -9.11 13.84 -4.10
C ARG A 291 -8.34 13.26 -5.29
N TYR A 292 -9.05 12.66 -6.23
CA TYR A 292 -8.52 12.05 -7.44
C TYR A 292 -9.36 12.51 -8.63
N GLY A 293 -8.74 12.73 -9.79
CA GLY A 293 -9.49 13.09 -10.99
C GLY A 293 -10.51 12.02 -11.37
N TYR A 294 -11.71 12.44 -11.79
CA TYR A 294 -12.79 11.56 -12.24
C TYR A 294 -13.41 12.08 -13.55
N PRO A 295 -13.56 11.22 -14.59
CA PRO A 295 -12.93 9.91 -14.69
C PRO A 295 -11.39 10.05 -14.61
N PRO A 296 -10.67 9.03 -14.09
CA PRO A 296 -9.22 9.10 -13.99
C PRO A 296 -8.60 9.29 -15.38
N ALA A 297 -7.65 10.22 -15.49
CA ALA A 297 -6.79 10.32 -16.66
C ALA A 297 -5.94 9.05 -16.82
N ARG A 298 -5.18 8.94 -17.92
CA ARG A 298 -4.30 7.78 -18.18
C ARG A 298 -3.41 7.41 -16.98
N TYR A 299 -2.82 8.39 -16.32
CA TYR A 299 -1.99 8.21 -15.12
C TYR A 299 -2.74 8.56 -13.81
N GLY A 300 -4.07 8.57 -13.87
CA GLY A 300 -4.94 8.79 -12.72
C GLY A 300 -5.13 7.53 -11.88
N VAL A 301 -5.53 7.70 -10.63
CA VAL A 301 -5.81 6.59 -9.71
C VAL A 301 -7.33 6.38 -9.66
N PRO A 302 -7.87 5.25 -10.13
CA PRO A 302 -9.27 4.91 -9.94
C PRO A 302 -9.55 4.66 -8.44
N VAL A 303 -10.74 5.09 -8.01
CA VAL A 303 -11.21 4.90 -6.63
C VAL A 303 -12.46 4.02 -6.67
N ALA A 304 -12.40 2.90 -5.98
CA ALA A 304 -13.49 1.94 -5.89
C ALA A 304 -14.56 2.38 -4.88
N SER A 305 -15.82 2.02 -5.12
CA SER A 305 -16.79 1.96 -4.02
C SER A 305 -16.40 0.84 -3.06
N MET A 306 -16.45 1.12 -1.77
CA MET A 306 -16.28 0.10 -0.72
C MET A 306 -17.30 -1.04 -0.84
N GLY A 307 -18.47 -0.78 -1.43
CA GLY A 307 -19.50 -1.77 -1.72
C GLY A 307 -19.25 -2.62 -2.96
N SER A 308 -18.08 -2.48 -3.62
CA SER A 308 -17.76 -3.27 -4.81
C SER A 308 -17.85 -4.78 -4.52
N PRO A 309 -18.47 -5.60 -5.39
CA PRO A 309 -18.68 -7.03 -5.13
C PRO A 309 -17.38 -7.85 -5.06
N GLY A 310 -16.33 -7.41 -5.76
CA GLY A 310 -15.06 -8.13 -5.87
C GLY A 310 -14.03 -7.79 -4.79
N ALA A 311 -13.03 -8.66 -4.69
CA ALA A 311 -11.88 -8.46 -3.81
C ALA A 311 -10.98 -7.32 -4.30
N LEU A 312 -11.05 -6.17 -3.62
CA LEU A 312 -10.38 -4.94 -4.03
C LEU A 312 -8.84 -4.97 -3.90
N SER A 313 -8.27 -5.92 -3.15
CA SER A 313 -6.83 -6.19 -3.08
C SER A 313 -5.97 -4.96 -2.79
N GLY A 314 -6.45 -4.06 -1.94
CA GLY A 314 -5.75 -2.85 -1.54
C GLY A 314 -5.93 -1.66 -2.49
N ALA A 315 -6.83 -1.72 -3.47
CA ALA A 315 -7.23 -0.55 -4.26
C ALA A 315 -7.68 0.61 -3.36
N LYS A 316 -7.58 1.85 -3.86
CA LYS A 316 -8.16 3.00 -3.15
C LYS A 316 -9.67 2.91 -3.16
N CYS A 317 -10.31 3.18 -2.04
CA CYS A 317 -11.77 3.12 -1.92
C CYS A 317 -12.36 4.24 -1.07
N ARG A 318 -13.67 4.47 -1.25
CA ARG A 318 -14.50 5.35 -0.42
C ARG A 318 -15.88 4.70 -0.18
N PRO A 319 -16.55 5.03 0.93
CA PRO A 319 -17.97 4.74 1.07
C PRO A 319 -18.72 5.70 0.15
N CYS A 320 -19.18 5.21 -1.00
CA CYS A 320 -19.86 6.03 -2.00
C CYS A 320 -20.93 5.22 -2.73
N SER A 321 -21.95 5.93 -3.22
CA SER A 321 -22.83 5.48 -4.28
C SER A 321 -22.00 5.31 -5.57
N GLY A 322 -21.95 4.09 -6.12
CA GLY A 322 -21.11 3.76 -7.27
C GLY A 322 -21.47 4.61 -8.51
N ALA A 323 -20.74 5.70 -8.74
CA ALA A 323 -20.96 6.64 -9.85
C ALA A 323 -20.76 6.00 -11.23
N CYS A 324 -20.03 4.89 -11.31
CA CYS A 324 -19.76 4.16 -12.53
C CYS A 324 -19.70 2.65 -12.26
N GLY A 325 -20.63 1.91 -12.86
CA GLY A 325 -20.71 0.45 -12.79
C GLY A 325 -20.73 -0.22 -14.18
N ARG A 326 -20.49 -1.54 -14.22
CA ARG A 326 -20.58 -2.39 -15.42
C ARG A 326 -19.77 -1.83 -16.61
N GLY A 327 -20.40 -1.64 -17.77
CA GLY A 327 -19.70 -1.19 -18.99
C GLY A 327 -19.05 0.19 -18.89
N CYS A 328 -19.46 1.03 -17.92
CA CYS A 328 -18.73 2.27 -17.63
C CYS A 328 -17.33 1.97 -17.08
N VAL A 329 -17.20 1.02 -16.16
CA VAL A 329 -15.94 0.63 -15.53
C VAL A 329 -14.99 0.03 -16.57
N GLU A 330 -15.48 -0.79 -17.49
CA GLU A 330 -14.65 -1.36 -18.56
C GLU A 330 -14.01 -0.27 -19.43
N ARG A 331 -14.75 0.80 -19.74
CA ARG A 331 -14.22 1.94 -20.50
C ARG A 331 -13.18 2.73 -19.70
N VAL A 332 -13.48 3.04 -18.45
CA VAL A 332 -12.58 3.82 -17.57
C VAL A 332 -11.30 3.04 -17.28
N MET A 333 -11.43 1.79 -16.86
CA MET A 333 -10.31 0.91 -16.53
C MET A 333 -9.49 0.50 -17.77
N GLY A 334 -10.10 0.51 -18.96
CA GLY A 334 -9.40 0.33 -20.22
C GLY A 334 -8.51 1.51 -20.63
N ALA A 335 -8.76 2.71 -20.11
CA ALA A 335 -8.06 3.95 -20.46
C ALA A 335 -6.89 4.31 -19.52
N VAL A 336 -6.85 3.74 -18.31
CA VAL A 336 -5.77 3.96 -17.34
C VAL A 336 -4.53 3.12 -17.66
N GLU A 337 -3.37 3.56 -17.17
CA GLU A 337 -2.07 2.96 -17.45
C GLU A 337 -2.02 1.51 -16.97
N LYS A 338 -1.79 0.59 -17.91
CA LYS A 338 -1.82 -0.86 -17.65
C LYS A 338 -0.61 -1.31 -16.84
N GLY A 339 0.52 -0.59 -16.96
CA GLY A 339 1.75 -0.90 -16.26
C GLY A 339 1.73 -0.70 -14.73
N TRP A 340 0.68 -0.09 -14.17
CA TRP A 340 0.53 0.07 -12.71
C TRP A 340 -0.26 -1.05 -12.04
N SER A 341 -0.85 -1.93 -12.87
CA SER A 341 -1.78 -3.00 -12.48
C SER A 341 -2.96 -2.50 -11.66
N TRP A 342 -4.19 -2.80 -12.05
CA TRP A 342 -5.36 -2.37 -11.29
C TRP A 342 -6.11 -3.56 -10.73
N THR A 343 -6.92 -3.29 -9.71
CA THR A 343 -7.77 -4.31 -9.13
C THR A 343 -8.67 -4.94 -10.18
N GLU A 344 -9.05 -6.20 -9.99
CA GLU A 344 -9.92 -6.88 -10.95
C GLU A 344 -11.25 -6.14 -11.06
N TYR A 345 -11.63 -5.83 -12.30
CA TYR A 345 -12.82 -5.06 -12.61
C TYR A 345 -13.77 -5.77 -13.59
N ARG A 346 -13.36 -6.90 -14.16
CA ARG A 346 -14.17 -7.66 -15.11
C ARG A 346 -15.37 -8.30 -14.43
N ASN A 347 -16.36 -8.67 -15.23
CA ASN A 347 -17.57 -9.37 -14.79
C ASN A 347 -18.34 -8.62 -13.69
N GLY A 348 -18.23 -7.28 -13.65
CA GLY A 348 -18.93 -6.45 -12.67
C GLY A 348 -18.37 -6.54 -11.25
N SER A 349 -17.11 -6.94 -11.07
CA SER A 349 -16.49 -7.03 -9.75
C SER A 349 -16.14 -5.68 -9.11
N LEU A 350 -16.20 -4.58 -9.87
CA LEU A 350 -15.80 -3.26 -9.43
C LEU A 350 -16.88 -2.23 -9.76
N GLU A 351 -17.10 -1.32 -8.81
CA GLU A 351 -17.80 -0.05 -9.02
C GLU A 351 -16.86 1.10 -8.64
N LEU A 352 -16.91 2.20 -9.38
CA LEU A 352 -16.04 3.35 -9.15
C LEU A 352 -16.80 4.50 -8.49
N CYS A 353 -16.15 5.12 -7.50
CA CYS A 353 -16.58 6.39 -6.92
C CYS A 353 -16.17 7.55 -7.82
N ASP A 354 -16.98 8.61 -7.81
CA ASP A 354 -16.48 9.93 -8.13
C ASP A 354 -15.66 10.46 -6.94
N ALA A 355 -14.35 10.60 -7.16
CA ALA A 355 -13.41 11.04 -6.13
C ALA A 355 -12.84 12.45 -6.38
N HIS A 356 -13.42 13.23 -7.29
CA HIS A 356 -12.92 14.59 -7.60
C HIS A 356 -13.03 15.54 -6.41
N GLY A 357 -14.08 15.39 -5.60
CA GLY A 357 -14.38 16.20 -4.44
C GLY A 357 -14.11 15.50 -3.10
N GLU A 358 -14.69 16.10 -2.05
CA GLU A 358 -14.85 15.47 -0.75
C GLU A 358 -15.68 14.19 -0.85
N TRP A 359 -15.85 13.49 0.27
CA TRP A 359 -16.80 12.38 0.33
C TRP A 359 -18.22 12.90 0.12
N GLU A 360 -19.07 12.06 -0.45
CA GLU A 360 -20.47 12.44 -0.73
C GLU A 360 -21.24 12.72 0.57
N VAL A 361 -22.27 13.55 0.48
CA VAL A 361 -23.20 13.75 1.59
C VAL A 361 -23.94 12.44 1.84
N GLY A 362 -23.93 11.97 3.09
CA GLY A 362 -24.53 10.70 3.48
C GLY A 362 -23.62 9.48 3.25
N TRP A 363 -22.30 9.70 3.15
CA TRP A 363 -21.35 8.60 3.07
C TRP A 363 -21.43 7.69 4.29
N GLU A 364 -21.83 8.23 5.45
CA GLU A 364 -22.03 7.49 6.69
C GLU A 364 -23.07 6.38 6.51
N GLU A 365 -24.23 6.69 5.91
CA GLU A 365 -25.29 5.72 5.64
C GLU A 365 -24.82 4.65 4.63
N VAL A 366 -24.03 5.06 3.63
CA VAL A 366 -23.44 4.11 2.67
C VAL A 366 -22.45 3.18 3.38
N PHE A 367 -21.58 3.71 4.23
CA PHE A 367 -20.66 2.90 5.02
C PHE A 367 -21.43 1.95 5.93
N ASP A 368 -22.39 2.46 6.70
CA ASP A 368 -23.16 1.68 7.67
C ASP A 368 -23.94 0.55 6.94
N GLY A 369 -24.47 0.82 5.75
CA GLY A 369 -25.12 -0.18 4.89
C GLY A 369 -24.18 -1.26 4.34
N VAL A 370 -22.94 -0.89 3.97
CA VAL A 370 -21.93 -1.84 3.44
C VAL A 370 -21.24 -2.64 4.54
N ALA A 371 -20.89 -2.00 5.65
CA ALA A 371 -20.14 -2.59 6.76
C ALA A 371 -21.03 -3.34 7.76
N GLY A 372 -22.31 -2.98 7.81
CA GLY A 372 -23.29 -3.52 8.73
C GLY A 372 -23.27 -2.83 10.11
N GLU A 373 -24.34 -3.08 10.87
CA GLU A 373 -24.65 -2.34 12.11
C GLU A 373 -23.57 -2.45 13.19
N GLU A 374 -22.87 -3.59 13.26
CA GLU A 374 -21.78 -3.79 14.23
C GLU A 374 -20.65 -2.76 14.04
N LEU A 375 -20.18 -2.58 12.81
CA LEU A 375 -19.09 -1.67 12.49
C LEU A 375 -19.57 -0.20 12.50
N ALA A 376 -20.82 0.02 12.08
CA ALA A 376 -21.50 1.31 12.16
C ALA A 376 -21.53 1.86 13.59
N ARG A 377 -21.82 1.01 14.58
CA ARG A 377 -21.83 1.39 15.99
C ARG A 377 -20.45 1.82 16.49
N GLU A 378 -19.38 1.10 16.11
CA GLU A 378 -18.02 1.47 16.50
C GLU A 378 -17.56 2.78 15.85
N ARG A 379 -17.96 3.05 14.60
CA ARG A 379 -17.74 4.35 13.95
C ARG A 379 -18.33 5.49 14.79
N ARG A 380 -19.61 5.38 15.16
CA ARG A 380 -20.31 6.38 15.98
C ARG A 380 -19.72 6.52 17.37
N ARG A 381 -19.24 5.42 17.97
CA ARG A 381 -18.49 5.46 19.24
C ARG A 381 -17.22 6.29 19.13
N ALA A 382 -16.46 6.13 18.04
CA ALA A 382 -15.25 6.92 17.81
C ALA A 382 -15.53 8.42 17.68
N GLU A 383 -16.66 8.79 17.08
CA GLU A 383 -17.14 10.18 17.03
C GLU A 383 -17.51 10.69 18.43
N GLY A 384 -18.19 9.87 19.25
CA GLY A 384 -18.49 10.17 20.65
C GLY A 384 -17.24 10.45 21.49
N MET A 385 -16.21 9.60 21.37
CA MET A 385 -14.92 9.78 22.06
C MET A 385 -14.23 11.10 21.70
N ARG A 386 -14.38 11.59 20.45
CA ARG A 386 -13.83 12.89 20.05
C ARG A 386 -14.45 14.03 20.86
N GLY A 387 -15.76 13.97 21.12
CA GLY A 387 -16.50 14.99 21.86
C GLY A 387 -16.36 14.91 23.38
N ASN A 388 -15.85 13.80 23.91
CA ASN A 388 -15.76 13.52 25.33
C ASN A 388 -14.35 13.06 25.73
N ILE A 389 -13.54 14.00 26.22
CA ILE A 389 -12.16 13.72 26.64
C ILE A 389 -12.07 12.66 27.74
N GLY A 390 -13.06 12.59 28.64
CA GLY A 390 -13.08 11.59 29.71
C GLY A 390 -13.21 10.18 29.16
N GLU A 391 -14.18 9.97 28.26
CA GLU A 391 -14.40 8.69 27.58
C GLU A 391 -13.20 8.30 26.71
N CYS A 392 -12.60 9.27 26.02
CA CYS A 392 -11.38 9.05 25.25
C CYS A 392 -10.22 8.57 26.12
N VAL A 393 -9.96 9.26 27.24
CA VAL A 393 -8.86 8.91 28.15
C VAL A 393 -9.10 7.54 28.78
N GLU A 394 -10.33 7.24 29.19
CA GLU A 394 -10.69 5.92 29.72
C GLU A 394 -10.43 4.80 28.69
N GLY A 395 -10.87 4.99 27.44
CA GLY A 395 -10.63 4.02 26.37
C GLY A 395 -9.14 3.81 26.06
N MET A 396 -8.34 4.87 26.08
CA MET A 396 -6.89 4.80 25.86
C MET A 396 -6.14 4.15 27.04
N GLU A 397 -6.55 4.39 28.29
CA GLU A 397 -5.99 3.72 29.46
C GLU A 397 -6.37 2.23 29.50
N GLU A 398 -7.57 1.87 29.04
CA GLU A 398 -7.94 0.45 28.86
C GLU A 398 -7.01 -0.23 27.84
N LEU A 399 -6.79 0.41 26.68
CA LEU A 399 -5.85 -0.10 25.67
C LEU A 399 -4.45 -0.29 26.24
N ARG A 400 -3.98 0.70 27.00
CA ARG A 400 -2.68 0.68 27.65
C ARG A 400 -2.55 -0.46 28.65
N ARG A 401 -3.62 -0.77 29.40
CA ARG A 401 -3.65 -1.87 30.37
C ARG A 401 -3.66 -3.25 29.69
N MET A 402 -4.22 -3.34 28.48
CA MET A 402 -4.23 -4.57 27.68
C MET A 402 -2.89 -4.86 27.00
N ALA A 403 -2.14 -3.83 26.61
CA ALA A 403 -0.85 -3.99 25.96
C ALA A 403 0.21 -4.48 26.94
N TRP A 404 1.00 -5.49 26.55
CA TRP A 404 2.17 -5.92 27.32
C TRP A 404 3.21 -4.79 27.45
N LYS A 405 3.44 -4.02 26.38
CA LYS A 405 4.32 -2.84 26.40
C LYS A 405 3.67 -1.62 25.76
N TRP A 406 3.79 -0.49 26.45
CA TRP A 406 3.27 0.81 26.04
C TRP A 406 4.40 1.81 25.80
N GLU A 407 4.57 2.23 24.56
CA GLU A 407 5.54 3.24 24.13
C GLU A 407 4.82 4.36 23.38
N ALA A 408 4.07 5.16 24.13
CA ALA A 408 3.30 6.26 23.59
C ALA A 408 3.20 7.42 24.58
N PRO A 409 2.83 8.63 24.12
CA PRO A 409 2.45 9.72 25.00
C PRO A 409 1.32 9.32 25.97
N GLY A 410 1.12 10.15 27.00
CA GLY A 410 0.01 9.94 27.93
C GLY A 410 -1.35 10.01 27.21
N SER A 411 -2.33 9.23 27.68
CA SER A 411 -3.67 9.16 27.09
C SER A 411 -4.32 10.54 26.96
N GLU A 412 -4.12 11.41 27.95
CA GLU A 412 -4.63 12.78 27.92
C GLU A 412 -3.98 13.63 26.80
N GLU A 413 -2.68 13.48 26.54
CA GLU A 413 -2.01 14.16 25.42
C GLU A 413 -2.58 13.70 24.07
N ILE A 414 -2.77 12.39 23.91
CA ILE A 414 -3.33 11.80 22.69
C ILE A 414 -4.77 12.29 22.45
N CYS A 415 -5.59 12.30 23.50
CA CYS A 415 -6.99 12.73 23.42
C CYS A 415 -7.13 14.23 23.17
N ARG A 416 -6.35 15.08 23.86
CA ARG A 416 -6.38 16.55 23.65
C ARG A 416 -6.01 16.91 22.21
N LEU A 417 -5.00 16.24 21.64
CA LEU A 417 -4.60 16.45 20.24
C LEU A 417 -5.76 16.19 19.25
N GLY A 418 -6.65 15.26 19.57
CA GLY A 418 -7.84 14.97 18.75
C GLY A 418 -8.93 16.04 18.80
N VAL A 419 -9.02 16.78 19.91
CA VAL A 419 -10.01 17.84 20.15
C VAL A 419 -9.52 19.20 19.63
N GLU A 420 -8.24 19.53 19.84
CA GLU A 420 -7.68 20.85 19.52
C GLU A 420 -7.69 21.19 18.02
N VAL A 421 -7.51 20.18 17.16
CA VAL A 421 -7.54 20.35 15.70
C VAL A 421 -8.93 20.68 15.17
N ASP A 422 -9.99 20.35 15.92
CA ASP A 422 -11.38 20.59 15.52
C ASP A 422 -11.83 22.04 15.78
N ARG A 423 -11.26 22.71 16.80
CA ARG A 423 -11.56 24.14 17.09
C ARG A 423 -11.05 25.11 16.01
N HIS A 424 -10.28 24.62 15.04
CA HIS A 424 -9.64 25.41 13.98
C HIS A 424 -10.14 25.03 12.57
N ARG A 425 -11.16 24.15 12.47
CA ARG A 425 -11.90 23.85 11.25
C ARG A 425 -13.33 24.34 11.40
#